data_AF-A0A3Q9C1I5-F1
#
_entry.id   AF-A0A3Q9C1I5-F1
#
_cell.length_a   1.000
_cell.length_b   1.000
_cell.length_c   1.000
_cell.angle_alpha   90.00
_cell.angle_beta   90.00
_cell.angle_gamma   90.00
#
_symmetry.space_group_name_H-M   'P 1'
#
loop_
_entity.id
_entity.type
_entity.pdbx_description
1 polymer ?
#
loop_
_entity_poly.entity_id
_entity_poly.type
_entity_poly.pdbx_seq_one_letter_code
_entity_poly.pdbx_strand_id
1 'polypeptide(L)'
;MSERSAAPGSLALVESLVNTLDIESGADALDTADGRARFGLTEEEVPGARELRESLRAALLAHAGHPAHAQVTPLGELLAAAPLRVTVDATDGSAALAPADAGRLPARVAAAVAEALIAGTWLRLKSCEAPTCHWAYYDRSPAGRGRWCSMQVCGARAKMRRYRAK
;
A
#
# COMPACT_ATOMS: atom_id res chain seq x y z
N MET A 1 -0.61 -1.36 -21.50
CA MET A 1 -1.32 -1.79 -20.28
C MET A 1 -2.35 -0.73 -19.96
N SER A 2 -3.64 -1.01 -19.80
CA SER A 2 -4.56 -0.02 -19.21
C SER A 2 -4.21 0.08 -17.72
N GLU A 3 -3.12 0.79 -17.43
CA GLU A 3 -2.69 1.14 -16.09
C GLU A 3 -3.80 1.96 -15.46
N ARG A 4 -4.30 1.48 -14.32
CA ARG A 4 -5.05 2.37 -13.45
C ARG A 4 -4.07 3.44 -13.00
N SER A 5 -4.52 4.69 -12.97
CA SER A 5 -3.74 5.76 -12.39
C SER A 5 -3.36 5.42 -10.94
N ALA A 6 -2.15 5.78 -10.54
CA ALA A 6 -1.66 5.59 -9.19
C ALA A 6 -2.63 6.14 -8.14
N ALA A 7 -2.66 5.59 -6.94
CA ALA A 7 -3.46 6.14 -5.83
C ALA A 7 -3.24 7.65 -5.66
N PRO A 8 -4.29 8.43 -5.33
CA PRO A 8 -4.17 9.87 -5.17
C PRO A 8 -3.40 10.24 -3.90
N GLY A 9 -2.70 11.37 -3.93
CA GLY A 9 -2.05 11.96 -2.75
C GLY A 9 -1.05 11.03 -2.08
N SER A 10 -1.03 11.03 -0.75
CA SER A 10 -0.10 10.26 0.07
C SER A 10 -0.31 8.75 -0.01
N LEU A 11 -1.48 8.27 -0.45
CA LEU A 11 -1.71 6.83 -0.70
C LEU A 11 -0.81 6.27 -1.81
N ALA A 12 -0.27 7.12 -2.70
CA ALA A 12 0.70 6.70 -3.70
C ALA A 12 1.96 6.07 -3.09
N LEU A 13 2.38 6.52 -1.89
CA LEU A 13 3.49 5.93 -1.13
C LEU A 13 3.17 4.48 -0.75
N VAL A 14 1.97 4.26 -0.19
CA VAL A 14 1.52 2.94 0.27
C VAL A 14 1.38 1.99 -0.92
N GLU A 15 0.75 2.45 -2.01
CA GLU A 15 0.63 1.67 -3.24
C GLU A 15 2.00 1.29 -3.80
N SER A 16 2.92 2.25 -3.88
CA SER A 16 4.28 2.02 -4.40
C SER A 16 5.05 1.02 -3.55
N LEU A 17 4.94 1.09 -2.21
CA LEU A 17 5.62 0.17 -1.30
C LEU A 17 5.10 -1.27 -1.46
N VAL A 18 3.78 -1.46 -1.48
CA VAL A 18 3.15 -2.78 -1.67
C VAL A 18 3.50 -3.39 -3.03
N ASN A 19 3.68 -2.55 -4.04
CA ASN A 19 4.00 -2.95 -5.42
C ASN A 19 5.50 -3.04 -5.71
N THR A 20 6.36 -3.01 -4.69
CA THR A 20 7.80 -3.31 -4.86
C THR A 20 8.07 -4.78 -5.18
N LEU A 21 7.22 -5.69 -4.68
CA LEU A 21 7.33 -7.13 -4.92
C LEU A 21 6.36 -7.57 -6.01
N ASP A 22 6.91 -8.17 -7.05
CA ASP A 22 6.17 -9.04 -7.95
C ASP A 22 6.19 -10.47 -7.40
N ILE A 23 5.07 -10.91 -6.84
CA ILE A 23 4.94 -12.24 -6.22
C ILE A 23 5.09 -13.36 -7.25
N GLU A 24 4.71 -13.12 -8.52
CA GLU A 24 4.77 -14.15 -9.55
C GLU A 24 6.21 -14.46 -9.97
N SER A 25 7.04 -13.42 -10.11
CA SER A 25 8.45 -13.57 -10.50
C SER A 25 9.41 -13.65 -9.31
N GLY A 26 8.99 -13.19 -8.12
CA GLY A 26 9.84 -13.03 -6.94
C GLY A 26 10.73 -11.79 -6.98
N ALA A 27 10.65 -10.97 -8.05
CA ALA A 27 11.45 -9.76 -8.17
C ALA A 27 10.99 -8.70 -7.17
N ASP A 28 11.93 -8.20 -6.34
CA ASP A 28 11.67 -7.16 -5.36
C ASP A 28 12.52 -5.93 -5.67
N ALA A 29 11.86 -4.79 -5.92
CA ALA A 29 12.56 -3.54 -6.18
C ALA A 29 13.48 -3.13 -5.01
N LEU A 30 13.16 -3.54 -3.78
CA LEU A 30 13.99 -3.25 -2.60
C LEU A 30 15.35 -3.97 -2.61
N ASP A 31 15.55 -4.97 -3.48
CA ASP A 31 16.87 -5.59 -3.70
C ASP A 31 17.83 -4.65 -4.43
N THR A 32 17.32 -3.62 -5.12
CA THR A 32 18.12 -2.66 -5.89
C THR A 32 18.36 -1.36 -5.12
N ALA A 33 19.51 -0.71 -5.34
CA ALA A 33 19.82 0.59 -4.74
C ALA A 33 18.79 1.66 -5.14
N ASP A 34 18.38 1.70 -6.41
CA ASP A 34 17.38 2.65 -6.91
C ASP A 34 16.01 2.44 -6.26
N GLY A 35 15.60 1.18 -6.08
CA GLY A 35 14.35 0.86 -5.41
C GLY A 35 14.37 1.27 -3.94
N ARG A 36 15.49 1.09 -3.23
CA ARG A 36 15.67 1.58 -1.85
C ARG A 36 15.67 3.12 -1.78
N ALA A 37 16.37 3.78 -2.70
CA ALA A 37 16.49 5.23 -2.75
C ALA A 37 15.13 5.93 -2.91
N ARG A 38 14.21 5.35 -3.68
CA ARG A 38 12.82 5.85 -3.81
C ARG A 38 12.10 5.98 -2.48
N PHE A 39 12.43 5.13 -1.51
CA PHE A 39 11.85 5.17 -0.17
C PHE A 39 12.79 5.78 0.86
N GLY A 40 13.99 6.24 0.49
CA GLY A 40 14.99 6.76 1.43
C GLY A 40 15.45 5.70 2.43
N LEU A 41 15.55 4.44 1.99
CA LEU A 41 15.96 3.31 2.83
C LEU A 41 17.46 3.01 2.68
N THR A 42 18.08 2.67 3.79
CA THR A 42 19.36 1.94 3.83
C THR A 42 19.14 0.44 3.64
N GLU A 43 20.20 -0.33 3.40
CA GLU A 43 20.11 -1.80 3.32
C GLU A 43 19.63 -2.43 4.64
N GLU A 44 20.05 -1.86 5.77
CA GLU A 44 19.68 -2.31 7.12
C GLU A 44 18.18 -2.13 7.41
N GLU A 45 17.52 -1.18 6.75
CA GLU A 45 16.09 -0.90 6.93
C GLU A 45 15.18 -1.76 6.03
N VAL A 46 15.74 -2.47 5.05
CA VAL A 46 14.96 -3.29 4.10
C VAL A 46 14.10 -4.35 4.79
N PRO A 47 14.59 -5.12 5.79
CA PRO A 47 13.75 -6.10 6.48
C PRO A 47 12.49 -5.46 7.11
N GLY A 48 12.64 -4.31 7.77
CA GLY A 48 11.51 -3.59 8.35
C GLY A 48 10.56 -3.01 7.29
N ALA A 49 11.09 -2.56 6.15
CA ALA A 49 10.27 -2.11 5.03
C ALA A 49 9.46 -3.26 4.41
N ARG A 50 10.04 -4.47 4.32
CA ARG A 50 9.36 -5.69 3.85
C ARG A 50 8.28 -6.13 4.83
N GLU A 51 8.54 -6.10 6.14
CA GLU A 51 7.54 -6.39 7.15
C GLU A 51 6.35 -5.42 7.04
N LEU A 52 6.62 -4.11 6.99
CA LEU A 52 5.60 -3.09 6.79
C LEU A 52 4.81 -3.31 5.50
N ARG A 53 5.49 -3.68 4.41
CA ARG A 53 4.87 -3.98 3.12
C ARG A 53 3.86 -5.12 3.22
N GLU A 54 4.23 -6.23 3.86
CA GLU A 54 3.34 -7.39 3.97
C GLU A 54 2.18 -7.12 4.95
N SER A 55 2.41 -6.40 6.04
CA SER A 55 1.34 -5.93 6.94
C SER A 55 0.34 -5.01 6.23
N LEU A 56 0.82 -4.08 5.40
CA LEU A 56 -0.03 -3.26 4.53
C LEU A 56 -0.80 -4.14 3.54
N ARG A 57 -0.14 -5.08 2.85
CA ARG A 57 -0.79 -5.99 1.90
C ARG A 57 -1.94 -6.76 2.55
N ALA A 58 -1.77 -7.25 3.78
CA ALA A 58 -2.81 -7.92 4.53
C ALA A 58 -4.00 -6.99 4.85
N ALA A 59 -3.74 -5.75 5.30
CA ALA A 59 -4.80 -4.76 5.52
C ALA A 59 -5.58 -4.45 4.24
N LEU A 60 -4.87 -4.27 3.12
CA LEU A 60 -5.47 -3.96 1.82
C LEU A 60 -6.26 -5.15 1.21
N LEU A 61 -5.88 -6.40 1.52
CA LEU A 61 -6.69 -7.59 1.20
C LEU A 61 -8.00 -7.58 2.01
N ALA A 62 -7.92 -7.25 3.30
CA ALA A 62 -9.10 -7.13 4.15
C ALA A 62 -10.07 -6.03 3.65
N HIS A 63 -9.55 -4.89 3.13
CA HIS A 63 -10.39 -3.84 2.50
C HIS A 63 -11.19 -4.36 1.30
N ALA A 64 -10.69 -5.38 0.61
CA ALA A 64 -11.38 -6.04 -0.50
C ALA A 64 -12.24 -7.25 -0.07
N GLY A 65 -12.26 -7.59 1.22
CA GLY A 65 -12.95 -8.77 1.75
C GLY A 65 -12.24 -10.08 1.41
N HIS A 66 -10.92 -10.04 1.21
CA HIS A 66 -10.09 -11.21 0.92
C HIS A 66 -9.32 -11.67 2.16
N PRO A 67 -9.05 -12.98 2.30
CA PRO A 67 -8.22 -13.46 3.40
C PRO A 67 -6.80 -12.90 3.30
N ALA A 68 -6.09 -12.87 4.43
CA ALA A 68 -4.68 -12.52 4.43
C ALA A 68 -3.86 -13.53 3.61
N HIS A 69 -2.80 -13.05 2.96
CA HIS A 69 -1.90 -13.87 2.15
C HIS A 69 -0.94 -14.70 3.02
N ALA A 70 -0.63 -14.25 4.23
CA ALA A 70 0.24 -14.90 5.21
C ALA A 70 -0.07 -14.37 6.62
N GLN A 71 0.52 -14.99 7.64
CA GLN A 71 0.56 -14.42 8.99
C GLN A 71 1.56 -13.25 9.02
N VAL A 72 1.12 -12.10 9.53
CA VAL A 72 1.91 -10.87 9.57
C VAL A 72 1.75 -10.19 10.92
N THR A 73 2.71 -9.34 11.29
CA THR A 73 2.54 -8.37 12.38
C THR A 73 1.36 -7.45 12.05
N PRO A 74 0.38 -7.25 12.94
CA PRO A 74 -0.73 -6.34 12.68
C PRO A 74 -0.22 -4.93 12.34
N LEU A 75 -0.76 -4.31 11.28
CA LEU A 75 -0.31 -2.99 10.83
C LEU A 75 -0.36 -1.94 11.95
N GLY A 76 -1.37 -2.01 12.83
CA GLY A 76 -1.49 -1.10 13.96
C GLY A 76 -0.31 -1.15 14.94
N GLU A 77 0.31 -2.31 15.13
CA GLU A 77 1.48 -2.47 16.00
C GLU A 77 2.71 -1.79 15.39
N LEU A 78 2.93 -1.97 14.07
CA LEU A 78 4.03 -1.31 13.36
C LEU A 78 3.88 0.21 13.35
N LEU A 79 2.65 0.71 13.16
CA LEU A 79 2.38 2.15 13.15
C LEU A 79 2.36 2.77 14.56
N ALA A 80 2.18 2.00 15.63
CA ALA A 80 2.27 2.50 16.99
C ALA A 80 3.68 3.04 17.33
N ALA A 81 4.73 2.50 16.68
CA ALA A 81 6.11 2.97 16.80
C ALA A 81 6.42 4.23 15.94
N ALA A 82 5.40 4.82 15.31
CA ALA A 82 5.53 5.89 14.33
C ALA A 82 4.59 7.07 14.66
N PRO A 83 4.82 7.79 15.77
CA PRO A 83 3.91 8.83 16.23
C PRO A 83 3.81 10.00 15.24
N LEU A 84 2.61 10.58 15.17
CA LEU A 84 2.34 11.81 14.44
C LEU A 84 2.25 12.99 15.42
N ARG A 85 2.59 14.19 14.95
CA ARG A 85 2.45 15.44 15.69
C ARG A 85 1.57 16.41 14.91
N VAL A 86 0.86 17.27 15.64
CA VAL A 86 0.20 18.45 15.07
C VAL A 86 1.16 19.63 15.23
N THR A 87 1.39 20.34 14.14
CA THR A 87 2.15 21.60 14.13
C THR A 87 1.23 22.74 13.73
N VAL A 88 1.45 23.93 14.28
CA VAL A 88 0.74 25.16 13.90
C VAL A 88 1.79 26.17 13.44
N ASP A 89 1.64 26.69 12.22
CA ASP A 89 2.52 27.73 11.69
C ASP A 89 2.31 29.04 12.46
N ALA A 90 3.41 29.65 12.90
CA ALA A 90 3.35 30.85 13.74
C ALA A 90 2.99 32.13 12.96
N THR A 91 3.10 32.11 11.63
CA THR A 91 2.87 33.26 10.75
C THR A 91 1.40 33.36 10.34
N ASP A 92 0.82 32.24 9.89
CA ASP A 92 -0.55 32.22 9.36
C ASP A 92 -1.54 31.39 10.21
N GLY A 93 -1.06 30.70 11.24
CA GLY A 93 -1.89 29.88 12.13
C GLY A 93 -2.38 28.57 11.50
N SER A 94 -1.90 28.20 10.32
CA SER A 94 -2.29 26.95 9.65
C SER A 94 -1.80 25.73 10.43
N ALA A 95 -2.64 24.70 10.52
CA ALA A 95 -2.31 23.47 11.22
C ALA A 95 -1.99 22.34 10.22
N ALA A 96 -0.98 21.53 10.54
CA ALA A 96 -0.62 20.35 9.76
C ALA A 96 -0.43 19.14 10.67
N LEU A 97 -0.83 17.96 10.19
CA LEU A 97 -0.45 16.69 10.77
C LEU A 97 0.84 16.22 10.08
N ALA A 98 1.87 15.92 10.86
CA ALA A 98 3.18 15.54 10.33
C ALA A 98 3.76 14.32 11.08
N PRO A 99 4.57 13.48 10.42
CA PRO A 99 5.34 12.46 11.13
C PRO A 99 6.30 13.09 12.12
N ALA A 100 6.45 12.48 13.31
CA ALA A 100 7.46 12.92 14.28
C ALA A 100 8.89 12.82 13.72
N ASP A 101 9.15 11.79 12.93
CA ASP A 101 10.40 11.57 12.20
C ASP A 101 10.07 11.27 10.73
N ALA A 102 10.24 12.26 9.86
CA ALA A 102 9.95 12.10 8.43
C ALA A 102 10.96 11.21 7.68
N GLY A 103 12.14 10.95 8.25
CA GLY A 103 13.15 10.08 7.64
C GLY A 103 12.67 8.63 7.58
N ARG A 104 11.98 8.18 8.62
CA ARG A 104 11.56 6.78 8.75
C ARG A 104 10.34 6.46 7.88
N LEU A 105 10.45 5.39 7.10
CA LEU A 105 9.36 4.94 6.22
C LEU A 105 8.05 4.63 6.97
N PRO A 106 8.04 3.93 8.13
CA PRO A 106 6.80 3.71 8.89
C PRO A 106 6.07 4.99 9.28
N ALA A 107 6.80 6.08 9.59
CA ALA A 107 6.21 7.36 9.96
C ALA A 107 5.58 8.09 8.77
N ARG A 108 6.23 8.07 7.60
CA ARG A 108 5.62 8.55 6.36
C ARG A 108 4.38 7.74 5.97
N VAL A 109 4.39 6.43 6.17
CA VAL A 109 3.21 5.57 5.97
C VAL A 109 2.12 5.90 6.98
N ALA A 110 2.43 6.08 8.27
CA ALA A 110 1.45 6.47 9.29
C ALA A 110 0.75 7.79 8.93
N ALA A 111 1.51 8.78 8.47
CA ALA A 111 0.95 10.05 8.01
C ALA A 111 0.02 9.86 6.80
N ALA A 112 0.43 9.08 5.80
CA ALA A 112 -0.40 8.75 4.64
C ALA A 112 -1.71 8.03 5.01
N VAL A 113 -1.65 7.10 5.97
CA VAL A 113 -2.84 6.40 6.49
C VAL A 113 -3.75 7.37 7.23
N ALA A 114 -3.20 8.27 8.06
CA ALA A 114 -3.99 9.25 8.80
C ALA A 114 -4.68 10.25 7.87
N GLU A 115 -3.97 10.78 6.87
CA GLU A 115 -4.56 11.66 5.85
C GLU A 115 -5.69 10.95 5.09
N ALA A 116 -5.46 9.70 4.65
CA ALA A 116 -6.46 8.92 3.94
C ALA A 116 -7.67 8.56 4.82
N LEU A 117 -7.46 8.32 6.10
CA LEU A 117 -8.52 8.09 7.09
C LEU A 117 -9.40 9.34 7.22
N ILE A 118 -8.80 10.51 7.43
CA ILE A 118 -9.51 11.79 7.54
C ILE A 118 -10.28 12.11 6.25
N ALA A 119 -9.67 11.85 5.09
CA ALA A 119 -10.30 12.05 3.78
C ALA A 119 -11.37 10.99 3.44
N GLY A 120 -11.55 9.94 4.27
CA GLY A 120 -12.49 8.85 3.99
C GLY A 120 -12.10 7.96 2.79
N THR A 121 -10.82 7.98 2.40
CA THR A 121 -10.31 7.27 1.21
C THR A 121 -9.50 6.01 1.53
N TRP A 122 -9.15 5.78 2.79
CA TRP A 122 -8.33 4.64 3.22
C TRP A 122 -8.85 3.29 2.69
N LEU A 123 -10.15 3.01 2.89
CA LEU A 123 -10.78 1.75 2.45
C LEU A 123 -10.88 1.59 0.92
N ARG A 124 -10.55 2.63 0.14
CA ARG A 124 -10.50 2.54 -1.32
C ARG A 124 -9.16 2.04 -1.82
N LEU A 125 -8.08 2.11 -1.03
CA LEU A 125 -6.85 1.40 -1.37
C LEU A 125 -7.06 -0.09 -1.08
N LYS A 126 -6.75 -0.97 -2.02
CA LYS A 126 -7.04 -2.41 -1.94
C LYS A 126 -5.92 -3.22 -2.54
N SER A 127 -5.87 -4.51 -2.24
CA SER A 127 -4.94 -5.45 -2.86
C SER A 127 -5.67 -6.41 -3.80
N CYS A 128 -5.02 -6.76 -4.92
CA CYS A 128 -5.56 -7.64 -5.94
C CYS A 128 -5.89 -9.04 -5.38
N GLU A 129 -7.07 -9.57 -5.71
CA GLU A 129 -7.50 -10.90 -5.26
C GLU A 129 -6.66 -12.05 -5.85
N ALA A 130 -6.01 -11.83 -7.00
CA ALA A 130 -5.24 -12.90 -7.64
C ALA A 130 -4.11 -13.38 -6.70
N PRO A 131 -4.06 -14.69 -6.34
CA PRO A 131 -3.11 -15.21 -5.34
C PRO A 131 -1.63 -15.00 -5.67
N THR A 132 -1.31 -14.79 -6.95
CA THR A 132 0.05 -14.57 -7.44
C THR A 132 0.35 -13.10 -7.72
N CYS A 133 -0.53 -12.17 -7.35
CA CYS A 133 -0.37 -10.75 -7.66
C CYS A 133 -0.36 -9.89 -6.41
N HIS A 134 -1.48 -9.81 -5.70
CA HIS A 134 -1.67 -8.94 -4.53
C HIS A 134 -1.12 -7.52 -4.64
N TRP A 135 -1.03 -6.97 -5.85
CA TRP A 135 -0.67 -5.57 -6.05
C TRP A 135 -1.75 -4.67 -5.47
N ALA A 136 -1.31 -3.61 -4.79
CA ALA A 136 -2.16 -2.52 -4.37
C ALA A 136 -2.72 -1.76 -5.57
N TYR A 137 -3.94 -1.28 -5.43
CA TYR A 137 -4.60 -0.37 -6.35
C TYR A 137 -5.63 0.48 -5.60
N TYR A 138 -5.86 1.69 -6.10
CA TYR A 138 -6.97 2.51 -5.63
C TYR A 138 -8.26 2.20 -6.40
N ASP A 139 -9.31 1.81 -5.68
CA ASP A 139 -10.62 1.44 -6.21
C ASP A 139 -11.45 2.68 -6.56
N ARG A 140 -11.38 3.07 -7.83
CA ARG A 140 -12.17 4.18 -8.39
C ARG A 140 -13.58 3.79 -8.81
N SER A 141 -13.97 2.52 -8.65
CA SER A 141 -15.33 2.11 -9.02
C SER A 141 -16.36 2.84 -8.15
N PRO A 142 -17.51 3.28 -8.72
CA PRO A 142 -18.53 4.00 -7.95
C PRO A 142 -18.99 3.24 -6.71
N ALA A 143 -19.14 1.91 -6.81
CA ALA A 143 -19.59 1.06 -5.72
C ALA A 143 -18.47 0.64 -4.75
N GLY A 144 -17.19 0.94 -5.04
CA GLY A 144 -16.06 0.47 -4.24
C GLY A 144 -15.99 -1.06 -4.17
N ARG A 145 -16.23 -1.76 -5.29
CA ARG A 145 -16.25 -3.23 -5.39
C ARG A 145 -15.22 -3.80 -6.37
N GLY A 146 -14.21 -3.02 -6.74
CA GLY A 146 -13.09 -3.52 -7.54
C GLY A 146 -12.37 -4.64 -6.81
N ARG A 147 -12.00 -5.70 -7.54
CA ARG A 147 -11.31 -6.92 -7.03
C ARG A 147 -9.90 -7.15 -7.61
N TRP A 148 -9.61 -6.53 -8.75
CA TRP A 148 -8.40 -6.77 -9.53
C TRP A 148 -7.63 -5.48 -9.68
N CYS A 149 -6.30 -5.48 -9.57
CA CYS A 149 -5.48 -4.30 -9.88
C CYS A 149 -5.62 -3.87 -11.35
N SER A 150 -5.74 -4.84 -12.26
CA SER A 150 -6.01 -4.64 -13.68
C SER A 150 -7.07 -5.62 -14.18
N MET A 151 -8.12 -5.08 -14.80
CA MET A 151 -9.16 -5.91 -15.42
C MET A 151 -8.64 -6.65 -16.65
N GLN A 152 -7.72 -6.04 -17.40
CA GLN A 152 -7.13 -6.61 -18.61
C GLN A 152 -6.16 -7.76 -18.30
N VAL A 153 -5.45 -7.70 -17.17
CA VAL A 153 -4.48 -8.72 -16.78
C VAL A 153 -5.10 -9.69 -15.77
N CYS A 154 -5.25 -9.26 -14.51
CA CYS A 154 -5.73 -10.13 -13.44
C CYS A 154 -7.19 -10.55 -13.62
N GLY A 155 -8.06 -9.64 -14.06
CA GLY A 155 -9.46 -9.95 -14.36
C GLY A 155 -9.62 -10.96 -15.51
N ALA A 156 -8.85 -10.80 -16.58
CA ALA A 156 -8.84 -11.74 -17.70
C ALA A 156 -8.29 -13.12 -17.30
N ARG A 157 -7.17 -13.17 -16.55
CA ARG A 157 -6.62 -14.42 -16.01
C ARG A 157 -7.62 -15.15 -15.12
N ALA A 158 -8.33 -14.43 -14.25
CA ALA A 158 -9.39 -15.01 -13.42
C ALA A 158 -10.55 -15.58 -14.25
N LYS A 159 -10.98 -14.86 -15.30
CA LYS A 159 -12.03 -15.34 -16.23
C LYS A 159 -11.59 -16.63 -16.94
N MET A 160 -10.36 -16.68 -17.46
CA MET A 160 -9.84 -17.86 -18.16
C MET A 160 -9.69 -19.07 -17.24
N ARG A 161 -9.25 -18.89 -15.98
CA ARG A 161 -9.21 -19.97 -14.99
C ARG A 161 -10.60 -20.57 -14.74
N ARG A 162 -11.63 -19.73 -14.57
CA ARG A 162 -13.01 -20.19 -14.38
C ARG A 162 -13.58 -20.92 -15.60
N TYR A 163 -13.20 -20.49 -16.81
CA TYR A 163 -13.63 -21.18 -18.04
C TYR A 163 -13.00 -22.57 -18.16
N ARG A 164 -11.70 -22.71 -17.86
CA ARG A 164 -10.97 -24.00 -17.91
C ARG A 164 -11.37 -25.00 -16.81
N ALA A 165 -11.96 -24.52 -15.72
CA ALA A 165 -12.43 -25.35 -14.61
C ALA A 165 -13.88 -25.86 -14.80
N LYS A 166 -14.53 -25.49 -15.90
CA LYS A 166 -15.82 -26.03 -16.35
C LYS A 166 -15.58 -27.09 -17.40
#